data_AF-A0A0T5ZQC7-F1
#
_entry.id   AF-A0A0T5ZQC7-F1
#
_cell.length_a   1.000
_cell.length_b   1.000
_cell.length_c   1.000
_cell.angle_alpha   90.00
_cell.angle_beta   90.00
_cell.angle_gamma   90.00
#
_symmetry.space_group_name_H-M   'P 1'
#
loop_
_entity.id
_entity.type
_entity.pdbx_description
1 polymer ?
#
loop_
_entity_poly.entity_id
_entity_poly.type
_entity_poly.pdbx_seq_one_letter_code
_entity_poly.pdbx_strand_id
1 'polypeptide(L)'
;MKIFFTITFIILCTFSTIRLAVNARDNSISNEIDMGSTTPINQIANFYLNGTNPVELGKVNWLRNFDEAVKRAKKLNKTILVLFQEVPGCSTSSGYGREVLSHPLIVDAIQSLFVPVAIYNNHGGDDYKTLRSFGEPSWNNPVVRIITPERNELAPRLSGDYSQLKLVNRILRALKESNETAPPYLELLAQELRAKSSNIEEATFAMHCFWEGEAKLGNIEGVISTKPGFMNGHEVVEILYDPEVTSYAELISKANAEKVANHVFVKDNKQKDVVEKITAGSSISEKSTFRADDDPKHYLAHTFLKYVPMTQLQSARVNAAIAQGKSPEQLLSPSQLQLLEFIKKHPDLNWPNVVDSSDYVTAWNTSMTIVSNYYK
;
A
#
# COMPACT_ATOMS: atom_id res chain seq x y z
N MET A 1 68.81 42.36 -17.44
CA MET A 1 69.51 41.51 -18.44
C MET A 1 68.68 40.25 -18.62
N LYS A 2 68.48 39.80 -19.87
CA LYS A 2 67.57 38.75 -20.35
C LYS A 2 67.61 37.48 -19.46
N ILE A 3 66.55 36.68 -19.34
CA ILE A 3 66.09 35.70 -20.34
C ILE A 3 64.70 35.17 -19.93
N PHE A 4 63.75 35.17 -20.86
CA PHE A 4 62.50 34.39 -20.83
C PHE A 4 62.79 32.98 -21.35
N PHE A 5 62.34 31.93 -20.66
CA PHE A 5 62.26 30.57 -21.20
C PHE A 5 60.78 30.19 -21.37
N THR A 6 60.38 30.01 -22.62
CA THR A 6 59.07 29.46 -23.00
C THR A 6 59.22 27.94 -23.10
N ILE A 7 58.49 27.19 -22.27
CA ILE A 7 58.43 25.73 -22.34
C ILE A 7 57.13 25.34 -23.05
N THR A 8 57.26 24.78 -24.24
CA THR A 8 56.18 24.16 -25.01
C THR A 8 56.04 22.70 -24.57
N PHE A 9 54.91 22.32 -23.98
CA PHE A 9 54.61 20.92 -23.65
C PHE A 9 53.79 20.29 -24.77
N ILE A 10 54.38 19.29 -25.44
CA ILE A 10 53.73 18.42 -26.43
C ILE A 10 53.14 17.24 -25.66
N ILE A 11 51.82 17.06 -25.68
CA ILE A 11 51.15 15.87 -25.14
C ILE A 11 50.97 14.87 -26.28
N LEU A 12 51.70 13.76 -26.22
CA LEU A 12 51.56 12.59 -27.08
C LEU A 12 50.44 11.70 -26.50
N CYS A 13 49.29 11.60 -27.19
CA CYS A 13 48.26 10.61 -26.86
C CYS A 13 48.59 9.26 -27.48
N THR A 14 49.03 8.30 -26.66
CA THR A 14 49.15 6.89 -27.07
C THR A 14 47.78 6.20 -26.94
N PHE A 15 47.21 5.78 -28.07
CA PHE A 15 46.04 4.90 -28.11
C PHE A 15 46.48 3.45 -27.81
N SER A 16 46.07 2.92 -26.67
CA SER A 16 46.13 1.48 -26.39
C SER A 16 44.77 0.85 -26.71
N THR A 17 44.71 0.06 -27.77
CA THR A 17 43.58 -0.79 -28.12
C THR A 17 43.46 -1.95 -27.11
N ILE A 18 42.44 -1.93 -26.27
CA ILE A 18 42.06 -3.07 -25.44
C ILE A 18 41.09 -3.95 -26.25
N ARG A 19 41.54 -5.14 -26.62
CA ARG A 19 40.69 -6.23 -27.12
C ARG A 19 39.85 -6.77 -25.96
N LEU A 20 38.54 -6.61 -26.03
CA LEU A 20 37.60 -7.33 -25.18
C LEU A 20 37.48 -8.77 -25.68
N ALA A 21 38.02 -9.71 -24.92
CA ALA A 21 37.73 -11.12 -25.06
C ALA A 21 36.34 -11.38 -24.48
N VAL A 22 35.40 -11.78 -25.35
CA VAL A 22 34.10 -12.31 -24.96
C VAL A 22 34.32 -13.68 -24.34
N ASN A 23 34.06 -13.82 -23.05
CA ASN A 23 33.91 -15.13 -22.40
C ASN A 23 32.47 -15.26 -21.91
N ALA A 24 31.88 -16.39 -22.28
CA ALA A 24 30.47 -16.69 -22.13
C ALA A 24 30.15 -17.29 -20.75
N ARG A 25 28.90 -17.03 -20.33
CA ARG A 25 28.11 -17.71 -19.28
C ARG A 25 28.47 -17.39 -17.83
N ASP A 26 27.75 -16.41 -17.29
CA ASP A 26 27.04 -16.62 -16.03
C ASP A 26 25.65 -15.96 -16.13
N ASN A 27 24.59 -16.74 -15.90
CA ASN A 27 23.20 -16.35 -16.18
C ASN A 27 22.47 -16.03 -14.87
N SER A 28 23.08 -15.21 -14.00
CA SER A 28 22.44 -14.64 -12.83
C SER A 28 21.90 -13.25 -13.19
N ILE A 29 20.70 -13.22 -13.79
CA ILE A 29 19.95 -11.98 -13.96
C ILE A 29 19.48 -11.52 -12.56
N SER A 30 20.16 -10.47 -12.07
CA SER A 30 19.74 -9.42 -11.12
C SER A 30 19.30 -9.78 -9.69
N ASN A 31 20.13 -9.40 -8.70
CA ASN A 31 19.70 -9.13 -7.31
C ASN A 31 19.90 -7.66 -6.86
N GLU A 32 20.21 -6.73 -7.76
CA GLU A 32 20.30 -5.30 -7.45
C GLU A 32 19.12 -4.49 -8.00
N ILE A 33 17.88 -4.97 -7.84
CA ILE A 33 16.72 -4.10 -8.03
C ILE A 33 16.44 -3.39 -6.70
N ASP A 34 16.81 -2.11 -6.62
CA ASP A 34 16.25 -1.21 -5.62
C ASP A 34 14.82 -0.92 -6.00
N MET A 35 13.89 -1.66 -5.38
CA MET A 35 12.46 -1.52 -5.58
C MET A 35 11.90 -0.30 -4.83
N GLY A 36 12.45 0.88 -5.16
CA GLY A 36 12.00 2.19 -4.68
C GLY A 36 10.94 2.82 -5.58
N SER A 37 10.60 4.09 -5.35
CA SER A 37 9.58 4.82 -6.13
C SER A 37 9.89 4.99 -7.62
N THR A 38 11.08 4.61 -8.06
CA THR A 38 11.57 4.76 -9.43
C THR A 38 11.62 3.43 -10.20
N THR A 39 11.16 2.33 -9.60
CA THR A 39 11.22 1.01 -10.25
C THR A 39 10.26 0.94 -11.41
N PRO A 40 10.74 0.60 -12.62
CA PRO A 40 9.89 0.44 -13.78
C PRO A 40 8.78 -0.60 -13.56
N ILE A 41 7.57 -0.29 -14.02
CA ILE A 41 6.39 -1.14 -13.81
C ILE A 41 6.57 -2.57 -14.38
N ASN A 42 7.38 -2.75 -15.42
CA ASN A 42 7.66 -4.07 -15.98
C ASN A 42 8.50 -4.94 -15.04
N GLN A 43 9.43 -4.34 -14.30
CA GLN A 43 10.20 -5.06 -13.29
C GLN A 43 9.31 -5.45 -12.11
N ILE A 44 8.41 -4.54 -11.67
CA ILE A 44 7.40 -4.81 -10.66
C ILE A 44 6.52 -5.98 -11.11
N ALA A 45 5.93 -5.90 -12.31
CA ALA A 45 5.05 -6.94 -12.85
C ALA A 45 5.77 -8.30 -12.97
N ASN A 46 7.01 -8.32 -13.48
CA ASN A 46 7.79 -9.54 -13.58
C ASN A 46 8.07 -10.16 -12.21
N PHE A 47 8.47 -9.35 -11.23
CA PHE A 47 8.71 -9.85 -9.87
C PHE A 47 7.42 -10.37 -9.21
N TYR A 48 6.30 -9.67 -9.39
CA TYR A 48 5.01 -10.07 -8.80
C TYR A 48 4.44 -11.37 -9.36
N LEU A 49 4.70 -11.69 -10.63
CA LEU A 49 4.12 -12.85 -11.33
C LEU A 49 5.09 -14.01 -11.48
N ASN A 50 6.37 -13.72 -11.68
CA ASN A 50 7.40 -14.70 -12.00
C ASN A 50 8.50 -14.78 -10.92
N GLY A 51 8.36 -14.05 -9.80
CA GLY A 51 9.31 -14.10 -8.69
C GLY A 51 9.46 -15.53 -8.16
N THR A 52 10.70 -15.96 -7.96
CA THR A 52 11.04 -17.32 -7.52
C THR A 52 11.18 -17.44 -6.01
N ASN A 53 10.68 -16.47 -5.25
CA ASN A 53 10.73 -16.53 -3.79
C ASN A 53 9.99 -17.77 -3.28
N PRO A 54 10.53 -18.45 -2.26
CA PRO A 54 9.76 -19.39 -1.47
C PRO A 54 8.49 -18.73 -0.92
N VAL A 55 7.41 -19.50 -0.82
CA VAL A 55 6.08 -18.97 -0.47
C VAL A 55 6.08 -18.22 0.86
N GLU A 56 6.92 -18.63 1.81
CA GLU A 56 7.07 -18.05 3.15
C GLU A 56 7.65 -16.63 3.15
N LEU A 57 8.33 -16.25 2.07
CA LEU A 57 8.91 -14.92 1.88
C LEU A 57 7.96 -13.96 1.13
N GLY A 58 6.89 -14.48 0.54
CA GLY A 58 5.94 -13.70 -0.25
C GLY A 58 6.60 -12.95 -1.41
N LYS A 59 6.02 -11.79 -1.76
CA LYS A 59 6.42 -10.95 -2.88
C LYS A 59 7.24 -9.75 -2.44
N VAL A 60 8.17 -9.92 -1.50
CA VAL A 60 9.17 -8.89 -1.14
C VAL A 60 10.53 -9.32 -1.66
N ASN A 61 11.28 -8.41 -2.27
CA ASN A 61 12.64 -8.66 -2.74
C ASN A 61 13.63 -8.61 -1.58
N TRP A 62 13.83 -9.76 -0.93
CA TRP A 62 14.68 -9.87 0.25
C TRP A 62 16.15 -9.99 -0.10
N LEU A 63 16.99 -9.18 0.56
CA LEU A 63 18.40 -9.54 0.70
C LEU A 63 18.54 -10.81 1.55
N ARG A 64 19.63 -11.55 1.31
CA ARG A 64 19.97 -12.78 2.04
C ARG A 64 21.21 -12.67 2.91
N ASN A 65 21.85 -11.51 2.90
CA ASN A 65 23.04 -11.24 3.71
C ASN A 65 22.80 -9.99 4.57
N PHE A 66 22.90 -10.15 5.89
CA PHE A 66 22.65 -9.06 6.83
C PHE A 66 23.69 -7.95 6.77
N ASP A 67 24.98 -8.28 6.59
CA ASP A 67 26.03 -7.28 6.50
C ASP A 67 25.92 -6.45 5.22
N GLU A 68 25.49 -7.07 4.12
CA GLU A 68 25.13 -6.37 2.89
C GLU A 68 23.94 -5.43 3.10
N ALA A 69 22.89 -5.90 3.79
CA ALA A 69 21.75 -5.07 4.14
C ALA A 69 22.15 -3.85 4.98
N VAL A 70 23.05 -4.02 5.96
CA VAL A 70 23.60 -2.90 6.76
C VAL A 70 24.37 -1.92 5.89
N LYS A 71 25.25 -2.40 5.00
CA LYS A 71 26.01 -1.53 4.08
C LYS A 71 25.07 -0.72 3.18
N ARG A 72 24.05 -1.39 2.62
CA ARG A 72 23.05 -0.76 1.75
C ARG A 72 22.20 0.25 2.50
N ALA A 73 21.76 -0.08 3.71
CA ALA A 73 20.98 0.80 4.56
C ALA A 73 21.72 2.09 4.90
N LYS A 74 23.02 1.99 5.25
CA LYS A 74 23.88 3.16 5.44
C LYS A 74 24.04 4.01 4.18
N LYS A 75 24.25 3.36 3.02
CA LYS A 75 24.38 4.05 1.74
C LYS A 75 23.11 4.80 1.33
N LEU A 76 21.95 4.21 1.58
CA LEU A 76 20.64 4.76 1.20
C LEU A 76 20.03 5.65 2.28
N ASN A 77 20.66 5.78 3.45
CA ASN A 77 20.09 6.39 4.64
C ASN A 77 18.68 5.85 4.97
N LYS A 78 18.56 4.52 4.95
CA LYS A 78 17.32 3.78 5.24
C LYS A 78 17.47 2.91 6.47
N THR A 79 16.35 2.59 7.09
CA THR A 79 16.26 1.59 8.15
C THR A 79 16.14 0.18 7.57
N ILE A 80 16.31 -0.85 8.39
CA ILE A 80 16.35 -2.25 7.96
C ILE A 80 15.12 -2.96 8.52
N LEU A 81 14.39 -3.67 7.66
CA LEU A 81 13.36 -4.60 8.07
C LEU A 81 13.93 -6.02 7.95
N VAL A 82 14.08 -6.67 9.11
CA VAL A 82 14.65 -8.02 9.21
C VAL A 82 13.52 -9.01 9.43
N LEU A 83 13.42 -10.00 8.54
CA LEU A 83 12.52 -11.14 8.68
C LEU A 83 13.32 -12.38 9.07
N PHE A 84 13.06 -12.95 10.24
CA PHE A 84 13.51 -14.30 10.60
C PHE A 84 12.36 -15.26 10.30
N GLN A 85 12.63 -16.25 9.44
CA GLN A 85 11.58 -17.10 8.90
C GLN A 85 12.09 -18.52 8.63
N GLU A 86 11.24 -19.51 8.89
CA GLU A 86 11.50 -20.89 8.52
C GLU A 86 11.24 -21.09 7.02
N VAL A 87 12.22 -21.60 6.26
CA VAL A 87 12.09 -21.84 4.81
C VAL A 87 12.74 -23.17 4.40
N PRO A 88 12.00 -24.14 3.83
CA PRO A 88 10.54 -24.19 3.83
C PRO A 88 10.01 -24.22 5.27
N GLY A 89 8.84 -23.64 5.52
CA GLY A 89 8.25 -23.52 6.85
C GLY A 89 6.84 -24.09 6.92
N CYS A 90 6.26 -24.10 8.12
CA CYS A 90 4.92 -24.64 8.33
C CYS A 90 3.80 -23.76 7.74
N SER A 91 2.53 -24.14 7.99
CA SER A 91 1.36 -23.40 7.52
C SER A 91 1.34 -21.93 7.98
N THR A 92 1.85 -21.64 9.18
CA THR A 92 2.01 -20.26 9.68
C THR A 92 2.98 -19.46 8.81
N SER A 93 4.16 -20.01 8.51
CA SER A 93 5.19 -19.35 7.71
C SER A 93 4.71 -19.10 6.29
N SER A 94 4.15 -20.14 5.65
CA SER A 94 3.63 -20.04 4.29
C SER A 94 2.37 -19.16 4.21
N GLY A 95 1.52 -19.18 5.23
CA GLY A 95 0.36 -18.29 5.35
C GLY A 95 0.77 -16.82 5.51
N TYR A 96 1.76 -16.52 6.35
CA TYR A 96 2.27 -15.16 6.50
C TYR A 96 2.87 -14.63 5.18
N GLY A 97 3.60 -15.49 4.46
CA GLY A 97 4.11 -15.18 3.14
C GLY A 97 3.04 -14.87 2.09
N ARG A 98 1.99 -15.71 2.01
CA ARG A 98 0.86 -15.53 1.06
C ARG A 98 -0.03 -14.33 1.40
N GLU A 99 -0.42 -14.18 2.66
CA GLU A 99 -1.47 -13.23 3.03
C GLU A 99 -0.91 -11.85 3.41
N VAL A 100 0.29 -11.79 4.01
CA VAL A 100 0.87 -10.54 4.51
C VAL A 100 1.99 -10.04 3.61
N LEU A 101 3.02 -10.86 3.40
CA LEU A 101 4.20 -10.48 2.62
C LEU A 101 3.97 -10.48 1.11
N SER A 102 2.76 -10.77 0.65
CA SER A 102 2.34 -10.64 -0.75
C SER A 102 1.25 -9.59 -0.97
N HIS A 103 0.78 -8.90 0.08
CA HIS A 103 -0.18 -7.82 -0.08
C HIS A 103 0.49 -6.61 -0.76
N PRO A 104 0.00 -6.12 -1.92
CA PRO A 104 0.78 -5.20 -2.73
C PRO A 104 1.19 -3.89 -2.04
N LEU A 105 0.30 -3.29 -1.24
CA LEU A 105 0.62 -2.06 -0.49
C LEU A 105 1.64 -2.30 0.64
N ILE A 106 1.67 -3.51 1.22
CA ILE A 106 2.64 -3.88 2.26
C ILE A 106 4.01 -4.12 1.62
N VAL A 107 4.04 -4.82 0.49
CA VAL A 107 5.25 -5.00 -0.32
C VAL A 107 5.85 -3.64 -0.68
N ASP A 108 5.05 -2.72 -1.19
CA ASP A 108 5.49 -1.36 -1.50
C ASP A 108 6.07 -0.64 -0.28
N ALA A 109 5.39 -0.71 0.87
CA ALA A 109 5.89 -0.12 2.11
C ALA A 109 7.24 -0.72 2.53
N ILE A 110 7.38 -2.05 2.49
CA ILE A 110 8.63 -2.73 2.89
C ILE A 110 9.79 -2.31 1.97
N GLN A 111 9.59 -2.31 0.65
CA GLN A 111 10.68 -2.10 -0.31
C GLN A 111 11.02 -0.62 -0.53
N SER A 112 10.02 0.27 -0.44
CA SER A 112 10.26 1.70 -0.64
C SER A 112 10.82 2.38 0.60
N LEU A 113 10.43 1.94 1.81
CA LEU A 113 10.80 2.60 3.07
C LEU A 113 12.00 1.95 3.76
N PHE A 114 12.23 0.64 3.56
CA PHE A 114 13.27 -0.10 4.26
C PHE A 114 14.27 -0.75 3.30
N VAL A 115 15.38 -1.24 3.86
CA VAL A 115 16.17 -2.31 3.25
C VAL A 115 15.67 -3.64 3.81
N PRO A 116 14.94 -4.45 3.03
CA PRO A 116 14.44 -5.75 3.47
C PRO A 116 15.54 -6.81 3.44
N VAL A 117 15.70 -7.56 4.53
CA VAL A 117 16.58 -8.73 4.61
C VAL A 117 15.86 -9.88 5.29
N ALA A 118 15.93 -11.06 4.68
CA ALA A 118 15.41 -12.28 5.25
C ALA A 118 16.55 -13.16 5.74
N ILE A 119 16.36 -13.77 6.90
CA ILE A 119 17.28 -14.69 7.56
C ILE A 119 16.52 -15.99 7.78
N TYR A 120 17.05 -17.10 7.27
CA TYR A 120 16.41 -18.40 7.49
C TYR A 120 16.74 -18.91 8.89
N ASN A 121 15.72 -19.06 9.74
CA ASN A 121 15.92 -19.43 11.14
C ASN A 121 16.15 -20.94 11.34
N ASN A 122 16.09 -21.74 10.27
CA ASN A 122 16.29 -23.19 10.26
C ASN A 122 17.51 -23.62 9.42
N HIS A 123 18.37 -22.69 9.01
CA HIS A 123 19.59 -22.96 8.23
C HIS A 123 20.86 -22.63 9.02
N GLY A 124 21.95 -23.33 8.70
CA GLY A 124 23.28 -23.08 9.23
C GLY A 124 23.97 -21.86 8.59
N GLY A 125 25.29 -21.77 8.75
CA GLY A 125 26.10 -20.75 8.06
C GLY A 125 25.83 -19.32 8.54
N ASP A 126 25.78 -18.38 7.59
CA ASP A 126 25.64 -16.95 7.89
C ASP A 126 24.26 -16.58 8.44
N ASP A 127 23.22 -17.33 8.05
CA ASP A 127 21.88 -17.21 8.61
C ASP A 127 21.90 -17.52 10.12
N TYR A 128 22.48 -18.66 10.51
CA TYR A 128 22.62 -19.05 11.92
C TYR A 128 23.45 -18.05 12.74
N LYS A 129 24.56 -17.53 12.17
CA LYS A 129 25.38 -16.50 12.84
C LYS A 129 24.57 -15.24 13.09
N THR A 130 23.80 -14.78 12.10
CA THR A 130 22.95 -13.61 12.22
C THR A 130 21.85 -13.84 13.26
N LEU A 131 21.10 -14.94 13.15
CA LEU A 131 20.05 -15.34 14.08
C LEU A 131 20.54 -15.33 15.54
N ARG A 132 21.69 -15.97 15.81
CA ARG A 132 22.31 -16.00 17.14
C ARG A 132 22.68 -14.61 17.65
N SER A 133 23.17 -13.73 16.76
CA SER A 133 23.53 -12.35 17.12
C SER A 133 22.33 -11.49 17.54
N PHE A 134 21.11 -11.87 17.13
CA PHE A 134 19.87 -11.23 17.55
C PHE A 134 19.22 -11.92 18.76
N GLY A 135 19.75 -13.07 19.20
CA GLY A 135 19.14 -13.89 20.25
C GLY A 135 17.79 -14.49 19.84
N GLU A 136 17.54 -14.63 18.54
CA GLU A 136 16.31 -15.26 18.04
C GLU A 136 16.43 -16.79 18.09
N PRO A 137 15.35 -17.52 18.43
CA PRO A 137 15.37 -18.97 18.44
C PRO A 137 15.34 -19.54 17.02
N SER A 138 15.92 -20.73 16.83
CA SER A 138 15.78 -21.49 15.59
C SER A 138 14.44 -22.21 15.53
N TRP A 139 13.98 -22.55 14.32
CA TRP A 139 12.75 -23.32 14.09
C TRP A 139 11.51 -22.71 14.77
N ASN A 140 11.38 -21.38 14.70
CA ASN A 140 10.23 -20.67 15.23
C ASN A 140 9.37 -20.07 14.12
N ASN A 141 8.15 -19.69 14.49
CA ASN A 141 7.27 -18.90 13.64
C ASN A 141 7.89 -17.54 13.26
N PRO A 142 7.40 -16.88 12.19
CA PRO A 142 8.00 -15.65 11.69
C PRO A 142 8.24 -14.59 12.77
N VAL A 143 9.39 -13.91 12.67
CA VAL A 143 9.70 -12.75 13.51
C VAL A 143 10.13 -11.60 12.63
N VAL A 144 9.55 -10.43 12.88
CA VAL A 144 9.97 -9.17 12.23
C VAL A 144 10.60 -8.25 13.26
N ARG A 145 11.76 -7.69 12.90
CA ARG A 145 12.42 -6.59 13.61
C ARG A 145 12.63 -5.43 12.65
N ILE A 146 12.45 -4.20 13.13
CA ILE A 146 12.68 -2.98 12.34
C ILE A 146 13.71 -2.16 13.10
N ILE A 147 14.89 -2.00 12.50
CA ILE A 147 16.08 -1.51 13.19
C ILE A 147 16.82 -0.45 12.39
N THR A 148 17.62 0.36 13.07
CA THR A 148 18.65 1.18 12.42
C THR A 148 19.83 0.30 11.95
N PRO A 149 20.72 0.80 11.07
CA PRO A 149 21.94 0.09 10.70
C PRO A 149 22.87 -0.25 11.88
N GLU A 150 22.73 0.47 13.00
CA GLU A 150 23.44 0.26 14.26
C GLU A 150 22.75 -0.76 15.18
N ARG A 151 21.66 -1.41 14.70
CA ARG A 151 20.84 -2.39 15.42
C ARG A 151 20.00 -1.84 16.57
N ASN A 152 19.70 -0.54 16.56
CA ASN A 152 18.71 0.02 17.49
C ASN A 152 17.31 -0.34 17.02
N GLU A 153 16.47 -0.90 17.90
CA GLU A 153 15.07 -1.24 17.59
C GLU A 153 14.22 0.02 17.48
N LEU A 154 13.50 0.17 16.36
CA LEU A 154 12.57 1.27 16.11
C LEU A 154 11.13 0.90 16.41
N ALA A 155 10.86 -0.38 16.60
CA ALA A 155 9.59 -0.86 17.09
C ALA A 155 9.80 -2.15 17.89
N PRO A 156 8.90 -2.51 18.81
CA PRO A 156 9.09 -3.75 19.55
C PRO A 156 9.13 -4.96 18.61
N ARG A 157 9.81 -6.04 18.99
CA ARG A 157 9.84 -7.29 18.23
C ARG A 157 8.42 -7.74 17.85
N LEU A 158 8.20 -8.13 16.60
CA LEU A 158 6.91 -8.66 16.14
C LEU A 158 6.97 -10.18 16.03
N SER A 159 6.17 -10.86 16.85
CA SER A 159 6.00 -12.31 16.85
C SER A 159 4.64 -12.67 17.43
N GLY A 160 4.06 -13.81 17.06
CA GLY A 160 2.81 -14.31 17.64
C GLY A 160 1.53 -13.68 17.08
N ASP A 161 1.65 -12.61 16.30
CA ASP A 161 0.55 -11.97 15.57
C ASP A 161 1.00 -11.75 14.12
N TYR A 162 0.43 -12.55 13.23
CA TYR A 162 0.79 -12.64 11.82
C TYR A 162 -0.27 -11.97 10.94
N SER A 163 -0.99 -10.98 11.48
CA SER A 163 -1.96 -10.19 10.73
C SER A 163 -1.29 -9.09 9.90
N GLN A 164 -1.93 -8.70 8.81
CA GLN A 164 -1.55 -7.52 8.02
C GLN A 164 -1.52 -6.25 8.89
N LEU A 165 -2.55 -6.05 9.72
CA LEU A 165 -2.69 -4.89 10.60
C LEU A 165 -1.49 -4.77 11.54
N LYS A 166 -1.04 -5.87 12.13
CA LYS A 166 0.05 -5.83 13.10
C LYS A 166 1.38 -5.45 12.46
N LEU A 167 1.68 -5.97 11.27
CA LEU A 167 2.87 -5.59 10.52
C LEU A 167 2.82 -4.12 10.10
N VAL A 168 1.70 -3.66 9.54
CA VAL A 168 1.52 -2.26 9.13
C VAL A 168 1.68 -1.31 10.32
N ASN A 169 1.06 -1.60 11.46
CA ASN A 169 1.25 -0.82 12.68
C ASN A 169 2.70 -0.82 13.17
N ARG A 170 3.46 -1.89 12.91
CA ARG A 170 4.88 -1.96 13.25
C ARG A 170 5.72 -1.05 12.38
N ILE A 171 5.43 -1.04 11.08
CA ILE A 171 6.04 -0.14 10.12
C ILE A 171 5.74 1.32 10.51
N LEU A 172 4.48 1.68 10.75
CA LEU A 172 4.09 3.03 11.15
C LEU A 172 4.77 3.47 12.46
N ARG A 173 4.88 2.57 13.44
CA ARG A 173 5.63 2.84 14.68
C ARG A 173 7.10 3.12 14.41
N ALA A 174 7.74 2.31 13.56
CA ALA A 174 9.15 2.47 13.24
C ALA A 174 9.43 3.80 12.54
N LEU A 175 8.59 4.19 11.56
CA LEU A 175 8.68 5.48 10.88
C LEU A 175 8.58 6.63 11.88
N LYS A 176 7.61 6.55 12.81
CA LYS A 176 7.46 7.57 13.86
C LYS A 176 8.72 7.68 14.74
N GLU A 177 9.29 6.55 15.17
CA GLU A 177 10.50 6.56 16.01
C GLU A 177 11.75 7.02 15.24
N SER A 178 11.81 6.84 13.92
CA SER A 178 12.86 7.40 13.06
C SER A 178 12.59 8.84 12.60
N ASN A 179 11.51 9.49 13.08
CA ASN A 179 11.04 10.81 12.63
C ASN A 179 10.79 10.90 11.11
N GLU A 180 10.45 9.77 10.50
CA GLU A 180 10.01 9.69 9.11
C GLU A 180 8.49 9.89 9.03
N THR A 181 8.04 10.61 8.01
CA THR A 181 6.61 10.78 7.75
C THR A 181 6.03 9.51 7.17
N ALA A 182 4.95 9.01 7.78
CA ALA A 182 4.21 7.88 7.22
C ALA A 182 3.57 8.27 5.88
N PRO A 183 3.72 7.46 4.82
CA PRO A 183 3.02 7.70 3.57
C PRO A 183 1.50 7.62 3.77
N PRO A 184 0.69 8.56 3.26
CA PRO A 184 -0.75 8.57 3.50
C PRO A 184 -1.46 7.28 3.04
N TYR A 185 -1.04 6.67 1.93
CA TYR A 185 -1.61 5.39 1.48
C TYR A 185 -1.46 4.27 2.53
N LEU A 186 -0.37 4.28 3.30
CA LEU A 186 -0.10 3.27 4.32
C LEU A 186 -0.95 3.51 5.58
N GLU A 187 -1.19 4.78 5.92
CA GLU A 187 -2.13 5.14 6.98
C GLU A 187 -3.56 4.73 6.63
N LEU A 188 -3.99 4.92 5.38
CA LEU A 188 -5.29 4.43 4.91
C LEU A 188 -5.38 2.90 5.00
N LEU A 189 -4.33 2.18 4.61
CA LEU A 189 -4.31 0.73 4.77
C LEU A 189 -4.46 0.32 6.25
N ALA A 190 -3.77 0.99 7.16
CA ALA A 190 -3.88 0.71 8.59
C ALA A 190 -5.31 0.96 9.13
N GLN A 191 -5.94 2.06 8.71
CA GLN A 191 -7.32 2.39 9.07
C GLN A 191 -8.30 1.32 8.58
N GLU A 192 -8.20 0.92 7.31
CA GLU A 192 -9.09 -0.10 6.73
C GLU A 192 -8.88 -1.47 7.40
N LEU A 193 -7.63 -1.87 7.65
CA LEU A 193 -7.33 -3.14 8.32
C LEU A 193 -7.80 -3.15 9.78
N ARG A 194 -7.70 -2.02 10.49
CA ARG A 194 -8.23 -1.90 11.84
C ARG A 194 -9.74 -2.10 11.81
N ALA A 195 -10.44 -1.36 10.96
CA ALA A 195 -11.90 -1.47 10.84
C ALA A 195 -12.34 -2.91 10.53
N LYS A 196 -11.65 -3.60 9.61
CA LYS A 196 -11.93 -5.02 9.30
C LYS A 196 -11.65 -5.98 10.46
N SER A 197 -10.76 -5.62 11.39
CA SER A 197 -10.45 -6.42 12.58
C SER A 197 -11.35 -6.10 13.77
N SER A 198 -12.02 -4.95 13.75
CA SER A 198 -12.99 -4.51 14.75
C SER A 198 -14.43 -4.65 14.21
N ASN A 199 -15.39 -4.03 14.86
CA ASN A 199 -16.77 -3.99 14.37
C ASN A 199 -16.90 -2.89 13.30
N ILE A 200 -17.46 -3.20 12.14
CA ILE A 200 -17.86 -2.18 11.15
C ILE A 200 -19.36 -1.93 11.28
N GLU A 201 -19.75 -0.67 11.25
CA GLU A 201 -21.15 -0.29 11.22
C GLU A 201 -21.52 0.41 9.91
N GLU A 202 -22.83 0.45 9.63
CA GLU A 202 -23.38 1.09 8.44
C GLU A 202 -24.25 2.31 8.78
N ALA A 203 -24.25 3.29 7.88
CA ALA A 203 -25.16 4.42 7.88
C ALA A 203 -25.64 4.69 6.45
N THR A 204 -26.86 5.21 6.29
CA THR A 204 -27.43 5.53 4.98
C THR A 204 -28.03 6.91 5.00
N PHE A 205 -27.48 7.80 4.20
CA PHE A 205 -27.94 9.19 4.08
C PHE A 205 -28.58 9.40 2.71
N ALA A 206 -29.64 10.20 2.66
CA ALA A 206 -30.24 10.67 1.43
C ALA A 206 -29.92 12.16 1.20
N MET A 207 -29.74 12.52 -0.06
CA MET A 207 -29.34 13.86 -0.49
C MET A 207 -29.86 14.16 -1.89
N HIS A 208 -29.54 15.34 -2.42
CA HIS A 208 -29.98 15.71 -3.78
C HIS A 208 -29.13 15.10 -4.89
N CYS A 209 -27.80 15.08 -4.70
CA CYS A 209 -26.84 14.50 -5.64
C CYS A 209 -25.93 13.55 -4.86
N PHE A 210 -26.11 12.23 -5.02
CA PHE A 210 -25.30 11.26 -4.31
C PHE A 210 -23.83 11.24 -4.77
N TRP A 211 -23.47 11.75 -5.95
CA TRP A 211 -22.06 11.84 -6.37
C TRP A 211 -21.28 12.85 -5.53
N GLU A 212 -21.83 14.06 -5.37
CA GLU A 212 -21.30 15.06 -4.43
C GLU A 212 -21.34 14.54 -3.00
N GLY A 213 -22.45 13.91 -2.63
CA GLY A 213 -22.66 13.22 -1.38
C GLY A 213 -21.57 12.23 -1.04
N GLU A 214 -21.28 11.33 -1.97
CA GLU A 214 -20.30 10.27 -1.84
C GLU A 214 -18.90 10.85 -1.64
N ALA A 215 -18.52 11.87 -2.40
CA ALA A 215 -17.23 12.53 -2.23
C ALA A 215 -17.09 13.20 -0.86
N LYS A 216 -18.13 13.87 -0.37
CA LYS A 216 -18.13 14.53 0.94
C LYS A 216 -18.10 13.52 2.09
N LEU A 217 -18.98 12.52 2.05
CA LEU A 217 -19.04 11.46 3.06
C LEU A 217 -17.76 10.62 3.06
N GLY A 218 -17.22 10.32 1.88
CA GLY A 218 -15.96 9.63 1.69
C GLY A 218 -14.74 10.41 2.16
N ASN A 219 -14.87 11.67 2.57
CA ASN A 219 -13.80 12.46 3.19
C ASN A 219 -13.87 12.47 4.72
N ILE A 220 -14.94 11.94 5.32
CA ILE A 220 -15.13 11.96 6.77
C ILE A 220 -14.21 10.93 7.42
N GLU A 221 -13.44 11.36 8.43
CA GLU A 221 -12.62 10.48 9.25
C GLU A 221 -13.49 9.39 9.91
N GLY A 222 -13.02 8.14 9.84
CA GLY A 222 -13.76 6.97 10.31
C GLY A 222 -14.67 6.31 9.25
N VAL A 223 -14.99 6.99 8.14
CA VAL A 223 -15.65 6.34 6.99
C VAL A 223 -14.63 5.46 6.25
N ILE A 224 -15.01 4.20 6.02
CA ILE A 224 -14.20 3.14 5.41
C ILE A 224 -14.58 2.89 3.96
N SER A 225 -15.86 2.92 3.64
CA SER A 225 -16.33 2.80 2.26
C SER A 225 -17.62 3.57 2.06
N THR A 226 -17.87 3.94 0.80
CA THR A 226 -19.07 4.63 0.36
C THR A 226 -19.64 3.90 -0.84
N LYS A 227 -20.96 3.88 -0.97
CA LYS A 227 -21.65 3.31 -2.12
C LYS A 227 -22.89 4.15 -2.47
N PRO A 228 -22.90 4.83 -3.61
CA PRO A 228 -24.04 5.60 -4.05
C PRO A 228 -25.11 4.69 -4.63
N GLY A 229 -26.36 5.15 -4.57
CA GLY A 229 -27.46 4.44 -5.17
C GLY A 229 -28.80 5.08 -4.84
N PHE A 230 -29.84 4.26 -4.93
CA PHE A 230 -31.22 4.68 -4.79
C PHE A 230 -31.92 3.85 -3.73
N MET A 231 -32.68 4.51 -2.87
CA MET A 231 -33.49 3.87 -1.84
C MET A 231 -34.81 4.63 -1.68
N ASN A 232 -35.93 3.94 -1.85
CA ASN A 232 -37.29 4.51 -1.75
C ASN A 232 -37.50 5.81 -2.56
N GLY A 233 -36.98 5.89 -3.78
CA GLY A 233 -37.09 7.08 -4.63
C GLY A 233 -36.12 8.22 -4.28
N HIS A 234 -35.26 8.04 -3.29
CA HIS A 234 -34.21 8.99 -2.94
C HIS A 234 -32.86 8.56 -3.51
N GLU A 235 -32.06 9.56 -3.88
CA GLU A 235 -30.62 9.45 -4.02
C GLU A 235 -29.97 9.28 -2.65
N VAL A 236 -29.20 8.21 -2.47
CA VAL A 236 -28.58 7.84 -1.19
C VAL A 236 -27.12 7.47 -1.34
N VAL A 237 -26.40 7.55 -0.22
CA VAL A 237 -25.08 6.95 -0.06
C VAL A 237 -25.14 6.04 1.16
N GLU A 238 -24.89 4.75 0.95
CA GLU A 238 -24.57 3.81 2.02
C GLU A 238 -23.09 3.95 2.36
N ILE A 239 -22.78 4.04 3.66
CA ILE A 239 -21.41 4.09 4.14
C ILE A 239 -21.14 2.98 5.14
N LEU A 240 -19.94 2.43 5.10
CA LEU A 240 -19.37 1.64 6.17
C LEU A 240 -18.41 2.51 6.98
N TYR A 241 -18.46 2.43 8.30
CA TYR A 241 -17.64 3.24 9.19
C TYR A 241 -17.11 2.44 10.37
N ASP A 242 -16.01 2.93 10.93
CA ASP A 242 -15.35 2.41 12.13
C ASP A 242 -15.90 3.14 13.37
N PRO A 243 -16.73 2.47 14.21
CA PRO A 243 -17.33 3.06 15.40
C PRO A 243 -16.31 3.37 16.50
N GLU A 244 -15.07 2.86 16.41
CA GLU A 244 -13.98 3.25 17.31
C GLU A 244 -13.37 4.62 16.95
N VAL A 245 -13.66 5.14 15.76
CA VAL A 245 -13.17 6.45 15.26
C VAL A 245 -14.24 7.50 15.26
N THR A 246 -15.42 7.16 14.74
CA THR A 246 -16.54 8.10 14.59
C THR A 246 -17.82 7.41 15.01
N SER A 247 -18.65 8.11 15.78
CA SER A 247 -19.96 7.60 16.16
C SER A 247 -21.01 7.87 15.07
N TYR A 248 -22.12 7.12 15.08
CA TYR A 248 -23.27 7.42 14.22
C TYR A 248 -23.77 8.87 14.39
N ALA A 249 -23.78 9.36 15.63
CA ALA A 249 -24.19 10.73 15.96
C ALA A 249 -23.26 11.79 15.33
N GLU A 250 -21.97 11.54 15.38
CA GLU A 250 -20.95 12.41 14.79
C GLU A 250 -21.03 12.37 13.26
N LEU A 251 -21.27 11.21 12.67
CA LEU A 251 -21.48 11.06 11.22
C LEU A 251 -22.68 11.87 10.74
N ILE A 252 -23.82 11.78 11.42
CA ILE A 252 -25.01 12.60 11.11
C ILE A 252 -24.65 14.09 11.20
N SER A 253 -23.96 14.49 12.27
CA SER A 253 -23.59 15.89 12.48
C SER A 253 -22.68 16.42 11.37
N LYS A 254 -21.66 15.64 10.96
CA LYS A 254 -20.76 15.98 9.85
C LYS A 254 -21.50 15.99 8.50
N ALA A 255 -22.34 14.99 8.24
CA ALA A 255 -23.11 14.90 7.01
C ALA A 255 -24.13 16.06 6.88
N ASN A 256 -24.76 16.48 7.98
CA ASN A 256 -25.63 17.66 8.01
C ASN A 256 -24.86 18.95 7.75
N ALA A 257 -23.68 19.12 8.34
CA ALA A 257 -22.82 20.29 8.10
C ALA A 257 -22.43 20.42 6.63
N GLU A 258 -22.22 19.28 5.96
CA GLU A 258 -21.90 19.17 4.54
C GLU A 258 -23.14 19.20 3.61
N LYS A 259 -24.35 19.26 4.19
CA LYS A 259 -25.66 19.23 3.49
C LYS A 259 -25.89 17.97 2.64
N VAL A 260 -25.41 16.82 3.13
CA VAL A 260 -25.50 15.50 2.46
C VAL A 260 -26.25 14.47 3.31
N ALA A 261 -27.14 14.94 4.19
CA ALA A 261 -28.03 14.11 5.02
C ALA A 261 -29.42 14.76 5.18
N ASN A 262 -30.04 15.15 4.06
CA ASN A 262 -31.37 15.76 4.06
C ASN A 262 -32.46 14.79 4.56
N HIS A 263 -32.20 13.49 4.45
CA HIS A 263 -33.05 12.41 4.96
C HIS A 263 -32.13 11.28 5.45
N VAL A 264 -32.55 10.54 6.47
CA VAL A 264 -31.75 9.44 7.03
C VAL A 264 -32.53 8.14 6.98
N PHE A 265 -31.92 7.10 6.42
CA PHE A 265 -32.46 5.74 6.46
C PHE A 265 -31.86 4.98 7.63
N VAL A 266 -32.72 4.59 8.58
CA VAL A 266 -32.32 3.92 9.81
C VAL A 266 -32.50 2.42 9.70
N LYS A 267 -31.49 1.65 10.10
CA LYS A 267 -31.52 0.18 10.03
C LYS A 267 -32.24 -0.47 11.22
N ASP A 268 -32.30 0.23 12.35
CA ASP A 268 -32.86 -0.26 13.62
C ASP A 268 -33.33 0.88 14.53
N ASN A 269 -33.98 0.52 15.64
CA ASN A 269 -34.46 1.48 16.63
C ASN A 269 -33.33 2.27 17.31
N LYS A 270 -32.11 1.72 17.41
CA LYS A 270 -30.99 2.45 18.02
C LYS A 270 -30.57 3.62 17.15
N GLN A 271 -30.49 3.42 15.83
CA GLN A 271 -30.23 4.52 14.90
C GLN A 271 -31.36 5.55 14.91
N LYS A 272 -32.61 5.09 14.94
CA LYS A 272 -33.79 5.97 15.04
C LYS A 272 -33.70 6.89 16.27
N ASP A 273 -33.45 6.34 17.44
CA ASP A 273 -33.33 7.09 18.70
C ASP A 273 -32.20 8.14 18.65
N VAL A 274 -31.10 7.85 17.94
CA VAL A 274 -29.99 8.79 17.78
C VAL A 274 -30.37 9.94 16.84
N VAL A 275 -30.99 9.63 15.69
CA VAL A 275 -31.41 10.66 14.72
C VAL A 275 -32.45 11.59 15.35
N GLU A 276 -33.47 11.06 16.03
CA GLU A 276 -34.53 11.86 16.66
C GLU A 276 -33.98 12.86 17.70
N LYS A 277 -32.85 12.55 18.36
CA LYS A 277 -32.19 13.45 19.32
C LYS A 277 -31.35 14.54 18.67
N ILE A 278 -30.70 14.25 17.55
CA ILE A 278 -29.76 15.16 16.89
C ILE A 278 -30.49 16.12 15.96
N THR A 279 -31.42 15.57 15.20
CA THR A 279 -32.18 16.28 14.21
C THR A 279 -33.62 16.30 14.64
N ALA A 280 -33.96 17.22 15.55
CA ALA A 280 -35.33 17.42 16.00
C ALA A 280 -36.23 17.73 14.79
N GLY A 281 -36.86 16.70 14.21
CA GLY A 281 -37.74 16.79 13.04
C GLY A 281 -37.14 16.45 11.67
N SER A 282 -35.97 15.79 11.55
CA SER A 282 -35.54 15.29 10.23
C SER A 282 -36.46 14.21 9.70
N SER A 283 -36.62 14.19 8.37
CA SER A 283 -37.27 13.09 7.67
C SER A 283 -36.44 11.82 7.84
N ILE A 284 -37.05 10.81 8.47
CA ILE A 284 -36.49 9.48 8.68
C ILE A 284 -37.33 8.44 7.97
N SER A 285 -36.70 7.37 7.51
CA SER A 285 -37.41 6.17 7.05
C SER A 285 -36.64 4.92 7.45
N GLU A 286 -37.35 3.82 7.59
CA GLU A 286 -36.69 2.53 7.74
C GLU A 286 -35.92 2.20 6.46
N LYS A 287 -34.76 1.56 6.61
CA LYS A 287 -33.95 1.10 5.50
C LYS A 287 -34.77 0.18 4.59
N SER A 288 -34.78 0.49 3.29
CA SER A 288 -35.50 -0.29 2.27
C SER A 288 -34.53 -0.92 1.26
N THR A 289 -35.06 -1.54 0.21
CA THR A 289 -34.25 -2.08 -0.89
C THR A 289 -33.33 -1.02 -1.47
N PHE A 290 -32.03 -1.32 -1.52
CA PHE A 290 -30.99 -0.50 -2.11
C PHE A 290 -30.72 -0.94 -3.55
N ARG A 291 -30.75 0.02 -4.49
CA ARG A 291 -30.30 -0.18 -5.87
C ARG A 291 -29.02 0.61 -6.08
N ALA A 292 -27.91 -0.08 -6.32
CA ALA A 292 -26.63 0.56 -6.59
C ALA A 292 -26.69 1.48 -7.82
N ASP A 293 -25.95 2.58 -7.76
CA ASP A 293 -25.64 3.41 -8.91
C ASP A 293 -24.72 2.66 -9.91
N ASP A 294 -24.70 3.10 -11.17
CA ASP A 294 -23.83 2.55 -12.22
C ASP A 294 -22.53 3.36 -12.44
N ASP A 295 -22.38 4.52 -11.79
CA ASP A 295 -21.20 5.37 -11.84
C ASP A 295 -20.66 5.73 -10.42
N PRO A 296 -20.33 4.71 -9.60
CA PRO A 296 -19.81 4.93 -8.25
C PRO A 296 -18.44 5.59 -8.27
N LYS A 297 -18.10 6.34 -7.21
CA LYS A 297 -16.90 7.18 -7.16
C LYS A 297 -16.76 8.06 -8.41
N HIS A 298 -17.87 8.70 -8.81
CA HIS A 298 -18.00 9.47 -10.04
C HIS A 298 -16.74 10.27 -10.41
N TYR A 299 -16.21 11.10 -9.51
CA TYR A 299 -15.04 11.92 -9.79
C TYR A 299 -13.78 11.10 -10.12
N LEU A 300 -13.57 9.97 -9.44
CA LEU A 300 -12.48 9.03 -9.75
C LEU A 300 -12.75 8.28 -11.06
N ALA A 301 -13.99 7.82 -11.26
CA ALA A 301 -14.42 7.03 -12.42
C ALA A 301 -14.25 7.75 -13.76
N HIS A 302 -14.23 9.08 -13.76
CA HIS A 302 -13.99 9.91 -14.94
C HIS A 302 -12.50 10.28 -15.15
N THR A 303 -11.57 9.52 -14.56
CA THR A 303 -10.12 9.67 -14.75
C THR A 303 -9.44 8.35 -15.11
N PHE A 304 -8.15 8.37 -15.46
CA PHE A 304 -7.35 7.14 -15.62
C PHE A 304 -7.22 6.32 -14.33
N LEU A 305 -7.50 6.91 -13.17
CA LEU A 305 -7.45 6.21 -11.87
C LEU A 305 -8.51 5.12 -11.76
N LYS A 306 -9.57 5.15 -12.59
CA LYS A 306 -10.57 4.07 -12.67
C LYS A 306 -9.99 2.70 -13.01
N TYR A 307 -8.78 2.68 -13.57
CA TYR A 307 -8.04 1.48 -13.95
C TYR A 307 -6.97 1.08 -12.93
N VAL A 308 -6.73 1.91 -11.91
CA VAL A 308 -5.72 1.65 -10.86
C VAL A 308 -6.42 0.94 -9.69
N PRO A 309 -6.06 -0.31 -9.37
CA PRO A 309 -6.64 -1.01 -8.22
C PRO A 309 -6.38 -0.23 -6.93
N MET A 310 -7.40 -0.11 -6.08
CA MET A 310 -7.32 0.57 -4.79
C MET A 310 -8.10 -0.21 -3.73
N THR A 311 -7.79 -0.01 -2.45
CA THR A 311 -8.68 -0.49 -1.38
C THR A 311 -9.94 0.37 -1.32
N GLN A 312 -10.98 -0.06 -0.59
CA GLN A 312 -12.24 0.67 -0.51
C GLN A 312 -12.06 2.06 0.11
N LEU A 313 -11.26 2.15 1.17
CA LEU A 313 -10.96 3.41 1.82
C LEU A 313 -10.11 4.30 0.91
N GLN A 314 -9.13 3.72 0.22
CA GLN A 314 -8.30 4.46 -0.71
C GLN A 314 -9.13 5.06 -1.87
N SER A 315 -10.04 4.29 -2.48
CA SER A 315 -10.89 4.81 -3.57
C SER A 315 -11.86 5.89 -3.08
N ALA A 316 -12.43 5.76 -1.88
CA ALA A 316 -13.27 6.79 -1.27
C ALA A 316 -12.50 8.12 -1.06
N ARG A 317 -11.27 8.04 -0.52
CA ARG A 317 -10.43 9.22 -0.29
C ARG A 317 -9.91 9.84 -1.59
N VAL A 318 -9.58 9.03 -2.60
CA VAL A 318 -9.18 9.52 -3.93
C VAL A 318 -10.35 10.23 -4.62
N ASN A 319 -11.56 9.65 -4.59
CA ASN A 319 -12.77 10.29 -5.12
C ASN A 319 -13.03 11.65 -4.46
N ALA A 320 -12.94 11.70 -3.13
CA ALA A 320 -13.08 12.93 -2.36
C ALA A 320 -12.03 13.99 -2.72
N ALA A 321 -10.76 13.60 -2.88
CA ALA A 321 -9.69 14.50 -3.24
C ALA A 321 -9.92 15.13 -4.63
N ILE A 322 -10.30 14.32 -5.62
CA ILE A 322 -10.56 14.80 -6.99
C ILE A 322 -11.77 15.75 -7.00
N ALA A 323 -12.84 15.42 -6.28
CA ALA A 323 -14.02 16.29 -6.16
C ALA A 323 -13.68 17.68 -5.59
N GLN A 324 -12.66 17.76 -4.72
CA GLN A 324 -12.16 19.00 -4.13
C GLN A 324 -11.09 19.70 -5.00
N GLY A 325 -10.79 19.19 -6.19
CA GLY A 325 -9.72 19.71 -7.05
C GLY A 325 -8.31 19.50 -6.49
N LYS A 326 -8.12 18.55 -5.57
CA LYS A 326 -6.83 18.21 -4.96
C LYS A 326 -6.18 17.04 -5.70
N SER A 327 -4.85 17.01 -5.71
CA SER A 327 -4.10 15.88 -6.25
C SER A 327 -4.25 14.65 -5.33
N PRO A 328 -4.63 13.47 -5.87
CA PRO A 328 -4.75 12.24 -5.09
C PRO A 328 -3.44 11.44 -4.99
N GLU A 329 -2.34 11.90 -5.60
CA GLU A 329 -1.11 11.10 -5.75
C GLU A 329 -0.52 10.60 -4.42
N GLN A 330 -0.61 11.41 -3.35
CA GLN A 330 -0.11 11.03 -2.02
C GLN A 330 -0.90 9.87 -1.38
N LEU A 331 -2.12 9.64 -1.86
CA LEU A 331 -2.99 8.55 -1.42
C LEU A 331 -2.65 7.23 -2.12
N LEU A 332 -1.76 7.24 -3.12
CA LEU A 332 -1.35 6.06 -3.89
C LEU A 332 0.05 5.59 -3.46
N SER A 333 0.25 4.28 -3.52
CA SER A 333 1.56 3.69 -3.32
C SER A 333 2.48 3.93 -4.51
N PRO A 334 3.80 3.79 -4.35
CA PRO A 334 4.74 3.97 -5.45
C PRO A 334 4.44 3.07 -6.66
N SER A 335 4.08 1.80 -6.47
CA SER A 335 3.74 0.92 -7.59
C SER A 335 2.41 1.31 -8.25
N GLN A 336 1.43 1.81 -7.50
CA GLN A 336 0.19 2.34 -8.07
C GLN A 336 0.45 3.57 -8.96
N LEU A 337 1.38 4.45 -8.56
CA LEU A 337 1.80 5.59 -9.39
C LEU A 337 2.52 5.14 -10.67
N GLN A 338 3.42 4.15 -10.58
CA GLN A 338 4.07 3.56 -11.76
C GLN A 338 3.06 2.92 -12.71
N LEU A 339 2.03 2.24 -12.16
CA LEU A 339 0.94 1.68 -12.95
C LEU A 339 0.10 2.77 -13.62
N LEU A 340 -0.25 3.84 -12.90
CA LEU A 340 -0.99 4.97 -13.46
C LEU A 340 -0.26 5.61 -14.65
N GLU A 341 1.05 5.84 -14.52
CA GLU A 341 1.86 6.38 -15.60
C GLU A 341 1.95 5.44 -16.81
N PHE A 342 1.98 4.14 -16.58
CA PHE A 342 1.92 3.14 -17.65
C PHE A 342 0.56 3.14 -18.35
N ILE A 343 -0.55 3.15 -17.60
CA ILE A 343 -1.91 3.22 -18.15
C ILE A 343 -2.08 4.46 -19.03
N LYS A 344 -1.62 5.63 -18.58
CA LYS A 344 -1.69 6.89 -19.37
C LYS A 344 -0.95 6.79 -20.71
N LYS A 345 0.17 6.05 -20.75
CA LYS A 345 0.97 5.84 -21.98
C LYS A 345 0.40 4.77 -22.89
N HIS A 346 -0.39 3.85 -22.34
CA HIS A 346 -0.96 2.70 -23.04
C HIS A 346 -2.46 2.56 -22.77
N PRO A 347 -3.28 3.58 -23.13
CA PRO A 347 -4.71 3.58 -22.83
C PRO A 347 -5.51 2.57 -23.67
N ASP A 348 -4.88 2.03 -24.72
CA ASP A 348 -5.43 1.05 -25.67
C ASP A 348 -5.33 -0.40 -25.17
N LEU A 349 -4.56 -0.67 -24.11
CA LEU A 349 -4.61 -1.96 -23.44
C LEU A 349 -5.95 -2.06 -22.71
N ASN A 350 -6.69 -3.15 -22.90
CA ASN A 350 -8.06 -3.33 -22.39
C ASN A 350 -8.11 -3.37 -20.83
N TRP A 351 -7.93 -2.22 -20.18
CA TRP A 351 -7.88 -2.08 -18.73
C TRP A 351 -9.27 -2.29 -18.12
N PRO A 352 -9.42 -3.15 -17.11
CA PRO A 352 -10.68 -3.32 -16.40
C PRO A 352 -10.98 -2.08 -15.56
N ASN A 353 -12.24 -1.65 -15.55
CA ASN A 353 -12.70 -0.68 -14.56
C ASN A 353 -12.71 -1.37 -13.17
N VAL A 354 -11.95 -0.82 -12.22
CA VAL A 354 -11.72 -1.40 -10.88
C VAL A 354 -12.19 -0.47 -9.75
N VAL A 355 -12.94 0.58 -10.07
CA VAL A 355 -13.40 1.61 -9.12
C VAL A 355 -14.05 1.04 -7.86
N ASP A 356 -14.91 0.03 -8.04
CA ASP A 356 -15.68 -0.63 -6.98
C ASP A 356 -15.25 -2.10 -6.77
N SER A 357 -14.00 -2.43 -7.11
CA SER A 357 -13.47 -3.78 -6.87
C SER A 357 -13.42 -4.07 -5.36
N SER A 358 -14.05 -5.17 -4.93
CA SER A 358 -14.01 -5.62 -3.54
C SER A 358 -12.73 -6.38 -3.18
N ASP A 359 -11.98 -6.84 -4.18
CA ASP A 359 -10.73 -7.59 -4.01
C ASP A 359 -9.56 -6.85 -4.67
N TYR A 360 -8.90 -6.04 -3.85
CA TYR A 360 -7.71 -5.28 -4.24
C TYR A 360 -6.59 -6.16 -4.81
N VAL A 361 -6.32 -7.32 -4.20
CA VAL A 361 -5.18 -8.17 -4.58
C VAL A 361 -5.42 -8.82 -5.94
N THR A 362 -6.66 -9.29 -6.18
CA THR A 362 -7.05 -9.84 -7.48
C THR A 362 -7.00 -8.77 -8.57
N ALA A 363 -7.54 -7.57 -8.33
CA ALA A 363 -7.47 -6.46 -9.27
C ALA A 363 -6.02 -6.04 -9.58
N TRP A 364 -5.14 -6.03 -8.57
CA TRP A 364 -3.72 -5.79 -8.73
C TRP A 364 -3.04 -6.84 -9.62
N ASN A 365 -3.26 -8.13 -9.34
CA ASN A 365 -2.69 -9.22 -10.14
C ASN A 365 -3.15 -9.18 -11.61
N THR A 366 -4.41 -8.82 -11.86
CA THR A 366 -4.94 -8.61 -13.23
C THR A 366 -4.19 -7.50 -13.95
N SER A 367 -3.98 -6.36 -13.28
CA SER A 367 -3.23 -5.23 -13.83
C SER A 367 -1.78 -5.61 -14.14
N MET A 368 -1.13 -6.34 -13.23
CA MET A 368 0.25 -6.82 -13.44
C MET A 368 0.33 -7.81 -14.60
N THR A 369 -0.71 -8.61 -14.83
CA THR A 369 -0.78 -9.56 -15.96
C THR A 369 -0.86 -8.82 -17.29
N ILE A 370 -1.65 -7.74 -17.37
CA ILE A 370 -1.72 -6.88 -18.57
C ILE A 370 -0.34 -6.27 -18.86
N VAL A 371 0.31 -5.69 -17.86
CA VAL A 371 1.67 -5.13 -18.00
C VAL A 371 2.65 -6.20 -18.48
N SER A 372 2.67 -7.36 -17.82
CA SER A 372 3.59 -8.46 -18.16
C SER A 372 3.41 -8.94 -19.60
N ASN A 373 2.16 -9.05 -20.08
CA ASN A 373 1.88 -9.47 -21.45
C ASN A 373 2.28 -8.42 -22.50
N TYR A 374 2.25 -7.13 -22.17
CA TYR A 374 2.72 -6.08 -23.08
C TYR A 374 4.23 -6.16 -23.35
N TYR A 375 5.02 -6.62 -22.38
CA TYR A 375 6.48 -6.73 -22.49
C TYR A 375 6.98 -8.10 -22.98
N LYS A 376 6.08 -9.03 -23.29
CA LYS A 376 6.40 -10.30 -23.96
C LYS A 376 6.33 -10.11 -25.46
#